data_AF-A0A2D4N9D7-F1
#
_entry.id   AF-A0A2D4N9D7-F1
#
_cell.length_a   1.000
_cell.length_b   1.000
_cell.length_c   1.000
_cell.angle_alpha   90.00
_cell.angle_beta   90.00
_cell.angle_gamma   90.00
#
_symmetry.space_group_name_H-M   'P 1'
#
loop_
_entity.id
_entity.type
_entity.pdbx_description
1 polymer ?
#
loop_
_entity_poly.entity_id
_entity_poly.type
_entity_poly.pdbx_seq_one_letter_code
_entity_poly.pdbx_strand_id
1 'polypeptide(L)'
;DYDLDSEDEAFVNKLKKKIDISYLQFEEMIDRLEKGSGRQPVSLQEAKLLLKEDDELIREVYEYWIKKRKNCRGPSLISAVKQEKRDGSSTNDPYVAFRRRTEKMQTRKNRKNDETSYEKMLKLRRDLSRA
;
A
#
# COMPACT_ATOMS: atom_id res chain seq x y z
N ASP A 1 3.75 1.79 -4.38
CA ASP A 1 4.37 1.45 -5.65
C ASP A 1 5.71 0.85 -5.31
N TYR A 2 6.01 -0.28 -5.93
CA TYR A 2 7.17 -1.10 -5.62
C TYR A 2 8.20 -0.91 -6.72
N ASP A 3 9.45 -0.69 -6.33
CA ASP A 3 10.58 -0.56 -7.26
C ASP A 3 11.51 -1.76 -7.07
N LEU A 4 12.01 -2.32 -8.17
CA LEU A 4 12.94 -3.46 -8.13
C LEU A 4 14.27 -3.08 -7.45
N ASP A 5 14.82 -3.99 -6.66
CA ASP A 5 16.23 -3.94 -6.25
C ASP A 5 17.11 -4.89 -7.09
N SER A 6 18.43 -4.90 -6.83
CA SER A 6 19.36 -5.77 -7.58
C SER A 6 19.08 -7.27 -7.42
N GLU A 7 18.46 -7.70 -6.32
CA GLU A 7 18.06 -9.10 -6.13
C GLU A 7 16.85 -9.44 -7.01
N ASP A 8 15.88 -8.53 -7.07
CA ASP A 8 14.70 -8.63 -7.93
C ASP A 8 15.12 -8.67 -9.41
N GLU A 9 16.02 -7.80 -9.84
CA GLU A 9 16.52 -7.78 -11.22
C GLU A 9 17.16 -9.11 -11.62
N ALA A 10 17.96 -9.71 -10.74
CA ALA A 10 18.59 -11.01 -10.98
C ALA A 10 17.54 -12.13 -11.08
N PHE A 11 16.49 -12.08 -10.25
CA PHE A 11 15.37 -13.01 -10.32
C PHE A 11 14.60 -12.87 -11.63
N VAL A 12 14.18 -11.66 -11.99
CA VAL A 12 13.42 -11.38 -13.22
C VAL A 12 14.22 -11.79 -14.45
N ASN A 13 15.53 -11.50 -14.49
CA ASN A 13 16.40 -11.92 -15.59
C ASN A 13 16.52 -13.44 -15.74
N LYS A 14 16.44 -14.19 -14.64
CA LYS A 14 16.41 -15.65 -14.67
C LYS A 14 15.05 -16.17 -15.13
N LEU A 15 13.97 -15.56 -14.65
CA LEU A 15 12.59 -15.94 -14.99
C LEU A 15 12.27 -15.68 -16.47
N LYS A 16 12.76 -14.56 -17.03
CA LYS A 16 12.66 -14.18 -18.45
C LYS A 16 13.14 -15.26 -19.44
N LYS A 17 14.03 -16.17 -19.02
CA LYS A 17 14.50 -17.28 -19.85
C LYS A 17 13.44 -18.37 -20.06
N LYS A 18 12.40 -18.38 -19.23
CA LYS A 18 11.34 -19.41 -19.21
C LYS A 18 9.97 -18.82 -19.50
N ILE A 19 9.68 -17.65 -18.93
CA ILE A 19 8.39 -16.97 -18.98
C ILE A 19 8.64 -15.53 -19.42
N ASP A 20 7.88 -15.05 -20.39
CA ASP A 20 7.95 -13.64 -20.79
C ASP A 20 7.33 -12.78 -19.69
N ILE A 21 8.14 -11.91 -19.10
CA ILE A 21 7.74 -11.01 -18.01
C ILE A 21 8.58 -9.73 -18.11
N SER A 22 7.92 -8.58 -18.08
CA SER A 22 8.60 -7.28 -18.04
C SER A 22 8.98 -6.89 -16.61
N TYR A 23 9.95 -5.97 -16.45
CA TYR A 23 10.29 -5.43 -15.14
C TYR A 23 9.09 -4.72 -14.49
N LEU A 24 8.38 -3.89 -15.27
CA LEU A 24 7.19 -3.18 -14.81
C LEU A 24 6.08 -4.14 -14.38
N GLN A 25 5.84 -5.22 -15.13
CA GLN A 25 4.85 -6.22 -14.74
C GLN A 25 5.21 -6.89 -13.42
N PHE A 26 6.49 -7.23 -13.21
CA PHE A 26 6.94 -7.75 -11.93
C PHE A 26 6.71 -6.75 -10.78
N GLU A 27 7.06 -5.47 -10.97
CA GLU A 27 6.81 -4.40 -9.98
C GLU A 27 5.33 -4.29 -9.63
N GLU A 28 4.45 -4.25 -10.63
CA GLU A 28 3.00 -4.20 -10.42
C GLU A 28 2.49 -5.44 -9.68
N MET A 29 3.04 -6.63 -9.98
CA MET A 29 2.67 -7.85 -9.28
C MET A 29 3.07 -7.79 -7.81
N ILE A 30 4.32 -7.40 -7.50
CA ILE A 30 4.77 -7.27 -6.11
C ILE A 30 4.00 -6.18 -5.38
N ASP A 31 3.75 -5.03 -6.02
CA ASP A 31 2.97 -3.94 -5.42
C ASP A 31 1.54 -4.38 -5.07
N ARG A 32 0.87 -5.16 -5.92
CA ARG A 32 -0.45 -5.75 -5.62
C ARG A 32 -0.38 -6.73 -4.45
N LEU A 33 0.65 -7.57 -4.37
CA LEU A 33 0.85 -8.50 -3.26
C LEU A 33 1.14 -7.77 -1.94
N GLU A 34 1.97 -6.73 -1.97
CA GLU A 34 2.27 -5.88 -0.81
C GLU A 34 1.03 -5.13 -0.34
N LYS A 35 0.27 -4.48 -1.25
CA LYS A 35 -0.96 -3.76 -0.92
C LYS A 35 -2.08 -4.69 -0.43
N GLY A 36 -2.14 -5.92 -0.96
CA GLY A 36 -3.05 -6.96 -0.46
C GLY A 36 -2.65 -7.52 0.91
N SER A 37 -1.37 -7.39 1.28
CA SER A 37 -0.84 -7.90 2.54
C SER A 37 -0.95 -6.85 3.64
N GLY A 38 -1.89 -7.04 4.56
CA GLY A 38 -2.00 -6.24 5.78
C GLY A 38 -0.96 -6.65 6.82
N ARG A 39 -1.42 -7.06 8.00
CA ARG A 39 -0.55 -7.57 9.07
C ARG A 39 0.09 -8.91 8.72
N GLN A 40 -0.58 -9.71 7.89
CA GLN A 40 -0.11 -11.01 7.43
C GLN A 40 0.09 -10.97 5.92
N PRO A 41 1.09 -11.70 5.38
CA PRO A 41 1.24 -11.90 3.94
C PRO A 41 0.00 -12.59 3.36
N VAL A 42 -0.40 -12.21 2.14
CA VAL A 42 -1.42 -12.93 1.37
C VAL A 42 -0.99 -14.37 1.09
N SER A 43 -1.97 -15.26 1.01
CA SER A 43 -1.82 -16.65 0.56
C SER A 43 -1.70 -16.76 -0.95
N LEU A 44 -1.28 -17.92 -1.46
CA LEU A 44 -1.21 -18.17 -2.89
C LEU A 44 -2.60 -18.07 -3.56
N GLN A 45 -3.66 -18.53 -2.90
CA GLN A 45 -5.04 -18.40 -3.40
C GLN A 45 -5.46 -16.93 -3.55
N GLU A 46 -5.12 -16.08 -2.57
CA GLU A 46 -5.39 -14.65 -2.65
C GLU A 46 -4.53 -13.98 -3.73
N ALA A 47 -3.26 -14.36 -3.86
CA ALA A 47 -2.37 -13.89 -4.92
C ALA A 47 -2.96 -14.17 -6.32
N LYS A 48 -3.53 -15.37 -6.54
CA LYS A 48 -4.21 -15.70 -7.80
C LYS A 48 -5.37 -14.77 -8.13
N LEU A 49 -6.18 -14.42 -7.12
CA LEU A 49 -7.30 -13.50 -7.28
C LEU A 49 -6.85 -12.05 -7.56
N LEU A 50 -5.70 -11.64 -6.99
CA LEU A 50 -5.17 -10.28 -7.12
C LEU A 50 -4.46 -10.03 -8.46
N LEU A 51 -3.69 -11.01 -8.94
CA LEU A 51 -2.76 -10.79 -10.04
C LEU A 51 -3.40 -10.96 -11.42
N LYS A 52 -4.40 -11.85 -11.56
CA LYS A 52 -5.09 -12.12 -12.85
C LYS A 52 -4.13 -12.45 -14.01
N GLU A 53 -3.03 -13.10 -13.70
CA GLU A 53 -2.00 -13.56 -14.63
C GLU A 53 -2.02 -15.09 -14.78
N ASP A 54 -1.13 -15.65 -15.60
CA ASP A 54 -0.96 -17.09 -15.72
C ASP A 54 -0.55 -17.75 -14.39
N ASP A 55 -1.11 -18.93 -14.13
CA ASP A 55 -0.96 -19.68 -12.89
C ASP A 55 0.51 -20.09 -12.62
N GLU A 56 1.31 -20.29 -13.66
CA GLU A 56 2.74 -20.58 -13.57
C GLU A 56 3.54 -19.34 -13.15
N LEU A 57 3.27 -18.21 -13.82
CA LEU A 57 3.91 -16.93 -13.52
C LEU A 57 3.59 -16.48 -12.08
N ILE A 58 2.33 -16.56 -11.67
CA ILE A 58 1.90 -16.20 -10.32
C ILE A 58 2.64 -17.03 -9.27
N ARG A 59 2.82 -18.33 -9.50
CA ARG A 59 3.49 -19.21 -8.55
C ARG A 59 4.96 -18.85 -8.38
N GLU A 60 5.69 -18.65 -9.48
CA GLU A 60 7.11 -18.28 -9.43
C GLU A 60 7.33 -16.94 -8.71
N VAL A 61 6.51 -15.92 -9.03
CA VAL A 61 6.59 -14.61 -8.38
C VAL A 61 6.19 -14.68 -6.90
N TYR A 62 5.12 -15.42 -6.58
CA TYR A 62 4.66 -15.58 -5.20
C TYR A 62 5.69 -16.28 -4.32
N GLU A 63 6.30 -17.37 -4.78
CA GLU A 63 7.32 -18.11 -4.02
C GLU A 63 8.56 -17.25 -3.76
N TYR A 64 8.97 -16.45 -4.76
CA TYR A 64 10.04 -15.45 -4.58
C TYR A 64 9.64 -14.41 -3.52
N TRP A 65 8.47 -13.80 -3.69
CA TRP A 65 7.98 -12.71 -2.85
C TRP A 65 7.80 -13.15 -1.38
N ILE A 66 7.18 -14.30 -1.12
CA ILE A 66 6.95 -14.79 0.24
C ILE A 66 8.26 -15.12 0.96
N LYS A 67 9.25 -15.65 0.22
CA LYS A 67 10.60 -15.89 0.74
C LYS A 67 11.28 -14.57 1.10
N LYS A 68 11.19 -13.56 0.22
CA LYS A 68 11.73 -12.22 0.47
C LYS A 68 11.07 -11.57 1.70
N ARG A 69 9.73 -11.66 1.80
CA ARG A 69 8.96 -11.17 2.96
C ARG A 69 9.36 -11.84 4.28
N LYS A 70 9.62 -13.15 4.29
CA LYS A 70 10.09 -13.87 5.49
C LYS A 70 11.48 -13.40 5.97
N ASN A 71 12.35 -13.00 5.05
CA ASN A 71 13.68 -12.48 5.37
C ASN A 71 13.65 -10.99 5.77
N CYS A 72 12.56 -10.28 5.45
CA CYS A 72 12.39 -8.89 5.83
C CYS A 72 12.12 -8.78 7.34
N ARG A 73 12.85 -7.90 8.03
CA ARG A 73 12.64 -7.62 9.46
C ARG A 73 11.41 -6.75 9.71
N GLY A 74 10.91 -6.09 8.68
CA GLY A 74 9.75 -5.20 8.73
C GLY A 74 8.44 -5.87 8.34
N PRO A 75 7.31 -5.18 8.53
CA PRO A 75 5.99 -5.70 8.15
C PRO A 75 5.77 -5.74 6.63
N SER A 76 6.61 -5.06 5.83
CA SER A 76 6.50 -4.91 4.37
C SER A 76 7.90 -4.87 3.74
N LEU A 77 8.00 -5.19 2.45
CA LEU A 77 9.23 -4.99 1.67
C LEU A 77 9.47 -3.50 1.37
N ILE A 78 8.40 -2.71 1.28
CA ILE A 78 8.50 -1.27 1.02
C ILE A 78 8.92 -0.58 2.31
N SER A 79 10.07 0.09 2.26
CA SER A 79 10.56 0.89 3.39
C SER A 79 9.62 2.07 3.64
N ALA A 80 9.11 2.16 4.87
CA ALA A 80 8.23 3.23 5.28
C ALA A 80 8.85 4.04 6.42
N VAL A 81 8.61 5.35 6.42
CA VAL A 81 8.97 6.21 7.54
C VAL A 81 8.19 5.77 8.77
N LYS A 82 8.90 5.58 9.89
CA LYS A 82 8.28 5.17 11.14
C LYS A 82 7.37 6.29 11.65
N GLN A 83 6.09 5.99 11.81
CA GLN A 83 5.09 6.90 12.36
C GLN A 83 4.78 6.55 13.81
N GLU A 84 4.19 7.50 14.54
CA GLU A 84 3.77 7.27 15.91
C GLU A 84 2.65 6.22 15.99
N LYS A 85 2.63 5.45 17.08
CA LYS A 85 1.52 4.53 17.35
C LYS A 85 0.29 5.32 17.76
N ARG A 86 -0.89 4.88 17.33
CA ARG A 86 -2.18 5.46 17.73
C ARG A 86 -2.66 4.96 19.09
N ASP A 87 -1.74 4.62 19.99
CA ASP A 87 -2.03 4.17 21.34
C ASP A 87 -1.91 5.29 22.39
N GLY A 88 -1.59 6.52 21.94
CA GLY A 88 -1.43 7.68 22.81
C GLY A 88 -0.11 7.70 23.58
N SER A 89 0.80 6.76 23.32
CA SER A 89 2.14 6.78 23.93
C SER A 89 3.04 7.81 23.26
N SER A 90 3.71 8.63 24.08
CA SER A 90 4.80 9.47 23.58
C SER A 90 6.05 8.61 23.47
N THR A 91 6.53 8.43 22.25
CA THR A 91 7.82 7.77 21.98
C THR A 91 8.96 8.79 21.90
N ASN A 92 10.11 8.52 22.50
CA ASN A 92 11.35 9.30 22.33
C ASN A 92 12.24 8.75 21.21
N ASP A 93 11.71 7.84 20.39
CA ASP A 93 12.43 7.25 19.27
C ASP A 93 12.76 8.29 18.19
N PRO A 94 14.04 8.54 17.87
CA PRO A 94 14.45 9.54 16.89
C PRO A 94 14.04 9.20 15.45
N TYR A 95 13.69 7.95 15.14
CA TYR A 95 13.20 7.58 13.81
C TYR A 95 11.70 7.86 13.60
N VAL A 96 10.97 8.26 14.65
CA VAL A 96 9.54 8.56 14.55
C VAL A 96 9.31 9.98 14.03
N ALA A 97 8.82 10.09 12.80
CA ALA A 97 8.54 11.36 12.13
C ALA A 97 7.04 11.56 11.83
N PHE A 98 6.69 12.76 11.37
CA PHE A 98 5.32 13.15 10.95
C PHE A 98 4.23 12.89 12.01
N ARG A 99 4.53 13.20 13.27
CA ARG A 99 3.59 13.04 14.39
C ARG A 99 2.34 13.89 14.18
N ARG A 100 1.17 13.30 14.44
CA ARG A 100 -0.10 13.99 14.40
C ARG A 100 -0.29 14.68 15.74
N ARG A 101 -0.04 15.99 15.77
CA ARG A 101 -0.59 16.80 16.85
C ARG A 101 -2.08 16.92 16.58
N THR A 102 -2.91 16.39 17.48
CA THR A 102 -4.34 16.68 17.44
C THR A 102 -4.48 18.19 17.59
N GLU A 103 -4.74 18.87 16.48
CA GLU A 103 -5.38 20.18 16.53
C GLU A 103 -6.68 19.93 17.30
N LYS A 104 -6.86 20.60 18.44
CA LYS A 104 -8.04 20.38 19.28
C LYS A 104 -9.26 20.57 18.38
N MET A 105 -10.01 19.50 18.17
CA MET A 105 -11.20 19.55 17.35
C MET A 105 -12.12 20.59 17.97
N GLN A 106 -12.20 21.75 17.32
CA GLN A 106 -12.97 22.86 17.85
C GLN A 106 -14.43 22.55 17.59
N THR A 107 -15.10 22.00 18.60
CA THR A 107 -16.53 21.77 18.54
C THR A 107 -17.22 23.12 18.48
N ARG A 108 -18.06 23.32 17.45
CA ARG A 108 -18.82 24.56 17.32
C ARG A 108 -19.83 24.65 18.47
N LYS A 109 -19.94 25.83 19.10
CA LYS A 109 -21.15 26.17 19.87
C LYS A 109 -22.33 26.22 18.89
N ASN A 110 -23.47 25.62 19.26
CA ASN A 110 -24.67 25.44 18.43
C ASN A 110 -24.95 26.64 17.51
N ARG A 111 -24.72 26.47 16.20
CA ARG A 111 -25.15 27.42 15.17
C ARG A 111 -25.69 26.64 13.97
N LYS A 112 -26.97 26.84 13.66
CA LYS A 112 -27.71 26.22 12.53
C LYS A 112 -27.07 26.61 11.18
N ASN A 113 -26.08 25.85 10.70
CA ASN A 113 -25.36 26.13 9.44
C ASN A 113 -25.18 24.85 8.58
N ASP A 114 -25.90 23.78 8.89
CA ASP A 114 -25.70 22.48 8.25
C ASP A 114 -26.34 22.42 6.87
N GLU A 115 -27.49 23.07 6.68
CA GLU A 115 -28.23 23.11 5.41
C GLU A 115 -27.44 23.83 4.30
N THR A 116 -26.95 25.04 4.58
CA THR A 116 -26.13 25.81 3.62
C THR A 116 -24.81 25.11 3.27
N SER A 117 -24.22 24.37 4.22
CA SER A 117 -23.00 23.59 3.98
C SER A 117 -23.28 22.38 3.10
N TYR A 118 -24.42 21.72 3.31
CA TYR A 118 -24.88 20.60 2.51
C TYR A 118 -25.21 21.01 1.06
N GLU A 119 -25.89 22.14 0.86
CA GLU A 119 -26.17 22.70 -0.48
C GLU A 119 -24.88 23.00 -1.25
N LYS A 120 -23.89 23.59 -0.58
CA LYS A 120 -22.57 23.85 -1.17
C LYS A 120 -21.87 22.55 -1.58
N MET A 121 -21.95 21.50 -0.78
CA MET A 121 -21.40 20.18 -1.13
C MET A 121 -22.11 19.59 -2.35
N LEU A 122 -23.44 19.65 -2.43
CA LEU A 122 -24.19 19.16 -3.58
C LEU A 122 -23.86 19.94 -4.86
N LYS A 123 -23.71 21.27 -4.75
CA LYS A 123 -23.27 22.11 -5.87
C LYS A 123 -21.86 21.71 -6.33
N LEU A 124 -20.91 21.61 -5.40
CA LEU A 124 -19.54 21.18 -5.70
C LEU A 124 -19.50 19.81 -6.39
N ARG A 125 -20.29 18.84 -5.92
CA ARG A 125 -20.42 17.53 -6.56
C ARG A 125 -20.88 17.66 -8.01
N ARG A 126 -21.91 18.47 -8.27
CA ARG A 126 -22.43 18.71 -9.64
C ARG A 126 -21.39 19.36 -10.54
N ASP A 127 -20.68 20.36 -10.01
CA ASP A 127 -19.66 21.10 -10.76
C ASP A 127 -18.48 20.17 -11.12
N LEU A 128 -18.01 19.34 -10.18
CA LEU A 128 -16.95 18.36 -10.42
C LEU A 128 -17.37 17.22 -11.36
N SER A 129 -18.64 16.81 -11.36
CA SER A 129 -19.14 15.81 -12.33
C SER A 129 -19.30 16.36 -13.75
N ARG A 130 -19.28 17.69 -13.92
CA ARG A 130 -19.42 18.36 -15.22
C ARG A 130 -18.12 18.91 -15.78
N ALA A 131 -17.06 18.95 -14.97
CA ALA A 131 -15.69 19.27 -15.38
C ALA A 131 -15.05 18.07 -16.09
#